data_AF-A0A959TFJ8-F1
#
_entry.id   AF-A0A959TFJ8-F1
#
_cell.length_a   1.000
_cell.length_b   1.000
_cell.length_c   1.000
_cell.angle_alpha   90.00
_cell.angle_beta   90.00
_cell.angle_gamma   90.00
#
_symmetry.space_group_name_H-M   'P 1'
#
loop_
_entity.id
_entity.type
_entity.pdbx_description
1 polymer ?
#
loop_
_entity_poly.entity_id
_entity_poly.type
_entity_poly.pdbx_seq_one_letter_code
_entity_poly.pdbx_strand_id
1 'polypeptide(L)'
;LSAVIARKSDHVWAYTSRGSAYNKLEQYDKAIADFDRVLSLDPTDQEAFNNRGWSYKGKGDMKAACRDWKESRKMGNAEAKIILSNNRCK
;
A
#
# COMPACT_ATOMS: atom_id res chain seq x y z
N LEU A 1 23.65 14.76 10.44
CA LEU A 1 22.64 13.70 10.71
C LEU A 1 21.57 13.57 9.61
N SER A 2 21.54 14.46 8.61
CA SER A 2 20.46 14.55 7.60
C SER A 2 20.55 13.54 6.44
N ALA A 3 21.71 12.93 6.20
CA ALA A 3 21.91 12.03 5.05
C ALA A 3 21.28 10.64 5.22
N VAL A 4 21.12 10.16 6.47
CA VAL A 4 20.61 8.81 6.76
C VAL A 4 19.09 8.72 6.54
N ILE A 5 18.36 9.81 6.79
CA ILE A 5 16.91 9.89 6.59
C ILE A 5 16.58 10.06 5.10
N ALA A 6 17.31 10.92 4.39
CA ALA A 6 17.10 11.18 2.96
C ALA A 6 17.24 9.91 2.11
N ARG A 7 18.30 9.12 2.32
CA ARG A 7 18.57 7.92 1.50
C ARG A 7 17.52 6.81 1.68
N LYS A 8 16.96 6.68 2.90
CA LYS A 8 15.85 5.74 3.15
C LYS A 8 14.55 6.22 2.49
N SER A 9 14.30 7.52 2.50
CA SER A 9 13.15 8.16 1.86
C SER A 9 13.15 7.99 0.34
N ASP A 10 14.32 8.07 -0.30
CA ASP A 10 14.44 7.92 -1.77
C ASP A 10 14.04 6.52 -2.24
N HIS A 11 14.36 5.49 -1.44
CA HIS A 11 13.95 4.12 -1.72
C HIS A 11 12.45 3.92 -1.52
N VAL A 12 11.88 4.46 -0.43
CA VAL A 12 10.43 4.40 -0.19
C VAL A 12 9.66 5.01 -1.36
N TRP A 13 10.02 6.22 -1.79
CA TRP A 13 9.38 6.87 -2.95
C TRP A 13 9.45 6.00 -4.21
N ALA A 14 10.64 5.49 -4.52
CA ALA A 14 10.87 4.71 -5.75
C ALA A 14 10.01 3.44 -5.78
N TYR A 15 9.93 2.70 -4.66
CA TYR A 15 9.08 1.52 -4.56
C TYR A 15 7.59 1.88 -4.63
N THR A 16 7.12 2.92 -3.93
CA THR A 16 5.71 3.36 -4.00
C THR A 16 5.31 3.76 -5.41
N SER A 17 6.16 4.53 -6.11
CA SER A 17 5.89 4.98 -7.47
C SER A 17 5.82 3.81 -8.45
N ARG A 18 6.76 2.85 -8.33
CA ARG A 18 6.81 1.68 -9.21
C ARG A 18 5.67 0.70 -8.92
N GLY A 19 5.33 0.47 -7.65
CA GLY A 19 4.18 -0.34 -7.25
C GLY A 19 2.87 0.24 -7.80
N SER A 20 2.69 1.56 -7.73
CA SER A 20 1.55 2.25 -8.33
C SER A 20 1.49 2.11 -9.86
N ALA A 21 2.64 2.16 -10.53
CA ALA A 21 2.71 1.89 -11.97
C ALA A 21 2.33 0.44 -12.29
N TYR A 22 2.81 -0.54 -11.51
CA TYR A 22 2.43 -1.94 -11.67
C TYR A 22 0.93 -2.17 -11.43
N ASN A 23 0.30 -1.49 -10.48
CA ASN A 23 -1.15 -1.51 -10.29
C ASN A 23 -1.90 -1.06 -11.54
N LYS A 24 -1.46 0.04 -12.19
CA LYS A 24 -2.07 0.54 -13.43
C LYS A 24 -1.87 -0.41 -14.62
N LEU A 25 -0.82 -1.21 -14.59
CA LEU A 25 -0.52 -2.24 -15.59
C LEU A 25 -1.12 -3.61 -15.24
N GLU A 26 -1.93 -3.69 -14.18
CA GLU A 26 -2.53 -4.92 -13.65
C GLU A 26 -1.50 -6.00 -13.25
N GLN A 27 -0.24 -5.61 -13.06
CA GLN A 27 0.86 -6.47 -12.60
C GLN A 27 0.86 -6.55 -11.08
N TYR A 28 -0.25 -7.00 -10.51
CA TYR A 28 -0.54 -6.87 -9.09
C TYR A 28 0.48 -7.57 -8.18
N ASP A 29 1.05 -8.71 -8.57
CA ASP A 29 2.09 -9.39 -7.78
C ASP A 29 3.35 -8.55 -7.61
N LYS A 30 3.74 -7.82 -8.67
CA LYS A 30 4.89 -6.91 -8.61
C LYS A 30 4.57 -5.68 -7.78
N ALA A 31 3.35 -5.16 -7.89
CA ALA A 31 2.88 -4.06 -7.06
C ALA A 31 2.92 -4.43 -5.57
N ILE A 32 2.43 -5.63 -5.21
CA ILE A 32 2.46 -6.14 -3.84
C ILE A 32 3.89 -6.23 -3.33
N ALA A 33 4.82 -6.80 -4.10
CA ALA A 33 6.21 -6.91 -3.69
C ALA A 33 6.87 -5.54 -3.44
N ASP A 34 6.54 -4.52 -4.23
CA ASP A 34 7.05 -3.16 -4.02
C ASP A 34 6.44 -2.52 -2.76
N PHE A 35 5.15 -2.67 -2.51
CA PHE A 35 4.53 -2.17 -1.28
C PHE A 35 4.95 -2.93 -0.03
N ASP A 36 5.22 -4.24 -0.13
CA ASP A 36 5.85 -5.02 0.94
C ASP A 36 7.22 -4.43 1.29
N ARG A 37 7.98 -4.00 0.28
CA ARG A 37 9.28 -3.38 0.50
C ARG A 37 9.14 -2.03 1.20
N VAL A 38 8.17 -1.21 0.82
CA VAL A 38 7.85 0.05 1.51
C VAL A 38 7.51 -0.23 2.97
N LEU A 39 6.59 -1.16 3.24
CA LEU A 39 6.15 -1.50 4.59
C LEU A 39 7.24 -2.16 5.45
N SER A 40 8.26 -2.77 4.83
CA SER A 40 9.46 -3.23 5.55
C SER A 40 10.38 -2.09 5.99
N LEU A 41 10.33 -0.94 5.30
CA LEU A 41 11.12 0.26 5.59
C LEU A 41 10.38 1.20 6.52
N ASP A 42 9.08 1.37 6.29
CA ASP A 42 8.13 2.12 7.12
C ASP A 42 6.84 1.30 7.34
N PRO A 43 6.75 0.58 8.47
CA PRO A 43 5.56 -0.22 8.81
C PRO A 43 4.30 0.60 9.09
N THR A 44 4.40 1.92 9.12
CA THR A 44 3.29 2.84 9.38
C THR A 44 2.81 3.58 8.13
N ASP A 45 3.40 3.29 6.96
CA ASP A 45 3.03 3.92 5.70
C ASP A 45 1.59 3.55 5.31
N GLN A 46 0.68 4.48 5.56
CA GLN A 46 -0.74 4.31 5.28
C GLN A 46 -1.03 4.20 3.77
N GLU A 47 -0.21 4.81 2.90
CA GLU A 47 -0.39 4.79 1.45
C GLU A 47 0.00 3.43 0.87
N ALA A 48 1.10 2.86 1.35
CA ALA A 48 1.55 1.53 0.97
C ALA A 48 0.51 0.46 1.33
N PHE A 49 -0.08 0.50 2.52
CA PHE A 49 -1.21 -0.35 2.86
C PHE A 49 -2.40 -0.14 1.92
N ASN A 50 -2.78 1.12 1.63
CA ASN A 50 -3.91 1.42 0.75
C ASN A 50 -3.71 0.83 -0.65
N ASN A 51 -2.54 1.08 -1.25
CA ASN A 51 -2.23 0.68 -2.61
C ASN A 51 -2.02 -0.83 -2.74
N ARG A 52 -1.45 -1.50 -1.72
CA ARG A 52 -1.37 -2.96 -1.66
C ARG A 52 -2.75 -3.60 -1.53
N GLY A 53 -3.65 -2.96 -0.79
CA GLY A 53 -5.06 -3.35 -0.72
C GLY A 53 -5.75 -3.32 -2.09
N TRP A 54 -5.48 -2.29 -2.90
CA TRP A 54 -5.96 -2.23 -4.29
C TRP A 54 -5.34 -3.33 -5.17
N SER A 55 -4.06 -3.64 -5.00
CA SER A 55 -3.40 -4.75 -5.70
C SER A 55 -4.05 -6.09 -5.38
N TYR A 56 -4.30 -6.38 -4.09
CA TYR A 56 -4.99 -7.61 -3.68
C TYR A 56 -6.41 -7.70 -4.22
N LYS A 57 -7.17 -6.59 -4.24
CA LYS A 57 -8.48 -6.55 -4.88
C LYS A 57 -8.39 -6.86 -6.38
N GLY A 58 -7.41 -6.29 -7.08
CA GLY A 58 -7.14 -6.58 -8.49
C GLY A 58 -6.86 -8.07 -8.76
N LYS A 59 -6.17 -8.75 -7.85
CA LYS A 59 -5.96 -10.20 -7.88
C LYS A 59 -7.19 -11.04 -7.50
N GLY A 60 -8.28 -10.42 -7.05
CA GLY A 60 -9.43 -11.11 -6.50
C GLY A 60 -9.29 -11.58 -5.04
N ASP A 61 -8.18 -11.26 -4.35
CA ASP A 61 -8.04 -11.53 -2.93
C ASP A 61 -8.68 -10.40 -2.10
N MET A 62 -10.01 -10.41 -2.05
CA MET A 62 -10.77 -9.43 -1.28
C MET A 62 -10.48 -9.49 0.22
N LYS A 63 -10.09 -10.67 0.76
CA LYS A 63 -9.78 -10.80 2.18
C LYS A 63 -8.50 -10.05 2.52
N ALA A 64 -7.45 -10.20 1.72
CA ALA A 64 -6.22 -9.45 1.89
C ALA A 64 -6.42 -7.95 1.68
N ALA A 65 -7.19 -7.56 0.66
CA ALA A 65 -7.54 -6.16 0.40
C ALA A 65 -8.20 -5.49 1.63
N CYS A 66 -9.22 -6.14 2.19
CA CYS A 66 -9.91 -5.62 3.38
C CYS A 66 -9.00 -5.53 4.61
N ARG A 67 -8.04 -6.45 4.79
CA ARG A 67 -7.06 -6.34 5.89
C ARG A 67 -6.19 -5.11 5.72
N ASP A 68 -5.63 -4.92 4.54
CA ASP A 68 -4.73 -3.80 4.27
C ASP A 68 -5.42 -2.45 4.37
N TRP A 69 -6.65 -2.30 3.88
CA TRP A 69 -7.39 -1.05 4.08
C TRP A 69 -7.75 -0.79 5.55
N LYS A 70 -7.96 -1.83 6.36
CA LYS A 70 -8.15 -1.66 7.81
C LYS A 70 -6.87 -1.18 8.48
N GLU A 71 -5.71 -1.73 8.10
CA GLU A 71 -4.42 -1.25 8.61
C GLU A 71 -4.13 0.19 8.15
N SER A 72 -4.35 0.51 6.87
CA SER A 72 -4.25 1.88 6.34
C SER A 72 -5.10 2.87 7.16
N ARG A 73 -6.34 2.49 7.50
CA ARG A 73 -7.22 3.30 8.37
C ARG A 73 -6.61 3.51 9.77
N LYS A 74 -6.04 2.46 10.37
CA LYS A 74 -5.40 2.56 11.70
C LYS A 74 -4.18 3.49 11.66
N MET A 75 -3.47 3.55 10.54
CA MET A 75 -2.32 4.43 10.33
C MET A 75 -2.70 5.89 10.01
N GLY A 76 -3.99 6.21 9.87
CA GLY A 76 -4.48 7.58 9.70
C GLY A 76 -5.14 7.88 8.36
N ASN A 77 -5.27 6.90 7.46
CA ASN A 77 -5.90 7.14 6.17
C ASN A 77 -7.41 7.38 6.33
N ALA A 78 -7.83 8.63 6.17
CA ALA A 78 -9.23 9.05 6.27
C ALA A 78 -10.11 8.45 5.16
N GLU A 79 -9.55 8.21 3.97
CA GLU A 79 -10.26 7.66 2.81
C GLU A 79 -10.58 6.16 2.98
N ALA A 80 -9.77 5.46 3.78
CA ALA A 80 -9.92 4.02 4.00
C ALA A 80 -11.31 3.64 4.55
N LYS A 81 -11.99 4.54 5.28
CA LYS A 81 -13.37 4.31 5.73
C LYS A 81 -14.35 4.14 4.56
N ILE A 82 -14.26 5.00 3.55
CA ILE A 82 -15.11 4.95 2.36
C ILE A 82 -14.77 3.70 1.55
N ILE A 83 -13.48 3.41 1.38
CA ILE A 83 -13.00 2.24 0.65
C ILE A 83 -13.52 0.94 1.28
N LEU A 84 -13.41 0.80 2.60
CA LEU A 84 -13.93 -0.36 3.33
C LEU A 84 -15.44 -0.54 3.13
N SER A 85 -16.21 0.55 3.21
CA SER A 85 -17.66 0.53 3.00
C SER A 85 -18.01 0.10 1.57
N ASN A 86 -17.38 0.71 0.56
CA ASN A 86 -17.63 0.45 -0.86
C ASN A 86 -17.29 -1.00 -1.26
N ASN A 87 -16.31 -1.61 -0.58
CA ASN A 87 -15.89 -2.98 -0.84
C ASN A 87 -16.49 -4.01 0.13
N ARG A 88 -17.48 -3.62 0.94
CA ARG A 88 -18.19 -4.50 1.90
C ARG A 88 -17.24 -5.22 2.88
N CYS A 89 -16.15 -4.57 3.24
CA CYS A 89 -15.19 -5.05 4.21
C CYS A 89 -15.77 -4.92 5.63
N LYS A 90 -16.35 -6.01 6.13
CA LYS A 90 -16.84 -6.12 7.52
C LYS A 90 -15.70 -5.99 8.51
#